data_AF-A0A943XS34-F1
#
_entry.id   AF-A0A943XS34-F1
#
_cell.length_a   1.000
_cell.length_b   1.000
_cell.length_c   1.000
_cell.angle_alpha   90.00
_cell.angle_beta   90.00
_cell.angle_gamma   90.00
#
_symmetry.space_group_name_H-M   'P 1'
#
loop_
_entity.id
_entity.type
_entity.pdbx_description
1 polymer ?
#
loop_
_entity_poly.entity_id
_entity_poly.type
_entity_poly.pdbx_seq_one_letter_code
_entity_poly.pdbx_strand_id
1 'polypeptide(L)'
;DLLFAGGECHWFSSPRIPTENTHGTGCTLSSAIACNLAAGASLPEAVRRGKDYVTGALMDGMDLGHGNGPLNHCYAMQPGLPWLEVSPTLSE
;
A
#
# COMPACT_ATOMS: atom_id res chain seq x y z
N ASP A 1 0.10 -2.64 -10.81
CA ASP A 1 -1.08 -1.79 -11.01
C ASP A 1 -0.83 -0.82 -12.15
N LEU A 2 -1.87 -0.45 -12.90
CA LEU A 2 -1.79 0.50 -14.01
C LEU A 2 -2.68 1.70 -13.70
N LEU A 3 -2.09 2.90 -13.71
CA LEU A 3 -2.84 4.16 -13.75
C LEU A 3 -2.88 4.64 -15.20
N PHE A 4 -4.08 4.89 -15.70
CA PHE A 4 -4.30 5.58 -16.97
C PHE A 4 -5.04 6.89 -16.71
N ALA A 5 -4.37 8.03 -16.95
CA ALA A 5 -4.92 9.35 -16.71
C ALA A 5 -4.30 10.36 -17.68
N GLY A 6 -5.12 11.29 -18.21
CA GLY A 6 -4.62 12.34 -19.11
C GLY A 6 -4.01 11.83 -20.43
N GLY A 7 -4.34 10.60 -20.85
CA GLY A 7 -3.73 9.96 -22.03
C GLY A 7 -2.38 9.29 -21.75
N GLU A 8 -1.91 9.29 -20.51
CA GLU A 8 -0.67 8.65 -20.09
C GLU A 8 -0.91 7.36 -19.31
N CYS A 9 0.01 6.40 -19.46
CA CYS A 9 0.03 5.14 -18.73
C CYS A 9 1.21 5.13 -17.74
N HIS A 10 0.93 4.86 -16.46
CA HIS A 10 1.92 4.71 -15.40
C HIS A 10 1.79 3.33 -14.76
N TRP A 11 2.86 2.53 -14.82
CA TRP A 11 2.90 1.20 -14.22
C TRP A 11 3.53 1.24 -12.82
N PHE A 12 2.87 0.63 -11.85
CA PHE A 12 3.36 0.46 -10.48
C PHE A 12 3.55 -1.03 -10.19
N SER A 13 4.79 -1.47 -10.15
CA SER A 13 5.15 -2.88 -9.97
C SER A 13 5.65 -3.11 -8.55
N SER A 14 5.21 -4.19 -7.94
CA SER A 14 5.79 -4.71 -6.69
C SER A 14 5.80 -6.24 -6.73
N PRO A 15 6.71 -6.90 -5.99
CA PRO A 15 6.72 -8.35 -5.88
C PRO A 15 5.37 -8.87 -5.39
N ARG A 16 4.91 -10.00 -5.94
CA ARG A 16 3.72 -10.67 -5.42
C ARG A 16 4.06 -11.31 -4.09
N ILE A 17 3.34 -10.94 -3.04
CA ILE A 17 3.50 -11.51 -1.70
C ILE A 17 2.68 -12.82 -1.62
N PRO A 18 3.32 -13.96 -1.28
CA PRO A 18 2.60 -15.22 -1.09
C PRO A 18 1.89 -15.20 0.28
N THR A 19 0.61 -14.82 0.29
CA THR A 19 -0.21 -14.75 1.51
C THR A 19 -1.68 -15.02 1.20
N GLU A 20 -2.41 -15.59 2.15
CA GLU A 20 -3.87 -15.75 2.10
C GLU A 20 -4.61 -14.50 2.62
N ASN A 21 -3.89 -13.58 3.28
CA ASN A 21 -4.43 -12.38 3.93
C ASN A 21 -4.71 -11.26 2.92
N THR A 22 -5.68 -11.52 2.04
CA THR A 22 -6.03 -10.63 0.92
C THR A 22 -7.31 -9.85 1.14
N HIS A 23 -8.04 -10.14 2.23
CA HIS A 23 -9.28 -9.47 2.56
C HIS A 23 -9.03 -7.98 2.82
N GLY A 24 -9.86 -7.11 2.24
CA GLY A 24 -9.76 -5.66 2.43
C GLY A 24 -8.63 -4.97 1.67
N THR A 25 -7.80 -5.67 0.88
CA THR A 25 -6.70 -5.07 0.10
C THR A 25 -7.17 -3.96 -0.85
N GLY A 26 -8.29 -4.16 -1.56
CA GLY A 26 -8.85 -3.14 -2.46
C GLY A 26 -9.40 -1.90 -1.74
N CYS A 27 -10.12 -2.10 -0.62
CA CYS A 27 -10.60 -0.99 0.21
C CYS A 27 -9.43 -0.20 0.78
N THR A 28 -8.42 -0.90 1.29
CA THR A 28 -7.20 -0.31 1.83
C THR A 28 -6.44 0.50 0.79
N LEU A 29 -6.26 -0.05 -0.41
CA LEU A 29 -5.63 0.65 -1.53
C LEU A 29 -6.38 1.95 -1.84
N SER A 30 -7.71 1.87 -1.98
CA SER A 30 -8.56 3.00 -2.34
C SER A 30 -8.53 4.09 -1.26
N SER A 31 -8.62 3.71 0.01
CA SER A 31 -8.50 4.63 1.15
C SER A 31 -7.13 5.30 1.21
N ALA A 32 -6.05 4.55 1.02
CA ALA A 32 -4.69 5.10 1.04
C ALA A 32 -4.46 6.10 -0.10
N ILE A 33 -4.99 5.84 -1.30
CA ILE A 33 -4.95 6.79 -2.42
C ILE A 33 -5.72 8.06 -2.09
N ALA A 34 -6.96 7.93 -1.60
CA ALA A 34 -7.79 9.07 -1.23
C ALA A 34 -7.15 9.96 -0.16
N CYS A 35 -6.55 9.36 0.88
CA CYS A 35 -5.84 10.08 1.93
C CYS A 35 -4.61 10.84 1.38
N ASN A 36 -3.83 10.23 0.49
CA ASN A 36 -2.67 10.90 -0.11
C ASN A 36 -3.07 12.05 -1.04
N LEU A 37 -4.15 11.90 -1.81
CA LEU A 37 -4.72 12.99 -2.59
C LEU A 37 -5.18 14.14 -1.68
N ALA A 38 -5.89 13.82 -0.59
CA ALA A 38 -6.31 14.83 0.39
C ALA A 38 -5.13 15.52 1.08
N ALA A 39 -3.99 14.84 1.23
CA ALA A 39 -2.74 15.40 1.72
C ALA A 39 -1.95 16.21 0.66
N GLY A 40 -2.47 16.37 -0.55
CA GLY A 40 -1.90 17.19 -1.61
C GLY A 40 -0.91 16.48 -2.53
N ALA A 41 -0.81 15.14 -2.49
CA ALA A 41 0.01 14.39 -3.44
C ALA A 41 -0.58 14.48 -4.87
N SER A 42 0.29 14.39 -5.89
CA SER A 42 -0.16 14.20 -7.27
C SER A 42 -0.85 12.84 -7.44
N LEU A 43 -1.66 12.67 -8.48
CA LEU A 43 -2.37 11.41 -8.72
C LEU A 43 -1.41 10.20 -8.85
N PRO A 44 -0.34 10.24 -9.66
CA PRO A 44 0.62 9.13 -9.71
C PRO A 44 1.29 8.85 -8.36
N GLU A 45 1.64 9.90 -7.62
CA GLU A 45 2.27 9.77 -6.29
C GLU A 45 1.32 9.16 -5.25
N ALA A 46 0.04 9.55 -5.27
CA ALA A 46 -0.98 8.98 -4.39
C ALA A 46 -1.22 7.49 -4.69
N VAL A 47 -1.23 7.11 -5.97
CA VAL A 47 -1.32 5.70 -6.39
C VAL A 47 -0.10 4.90 -5.95
N ARG A 48 1.11 5.44 -6.17
CA ARG A 48 2.36 4.81 -5.71
C ARG A 48 2.35 4.57 -4.20
N ARG A 49 2.07 5.61 -3.41
CA ARG A 49 2.01 5.50 -1.94
C ARG A 49 0.94 4.54 -1.47
N GLY A 50 -0.23 4.50 -2.12
CA GLY A 50 -1.28 3.52 -1.81
C GLY A 50 -0.84 2.09 -2.08
N LYS A 51 -0.15 1.86 -3.21
CA LYS A 51 0.42 0.54 -3.55
C LYS A 51 1.49 0.10 -2.55
N ASP A 52 2.38 1.01 -2.19
CA ASP A 52 3.45 0.77 -1.23
C ASP A 52 2.86 0.45 0.15
N TYR A 53 1.83 1.21 0.55
CA TYR A 53 1.11 1.00 1.80
C TYR A 53 0.53 -0.42 1.90
N VAL A 54 -0.23 -0.86 0.88
CA VAL A 54 -0.83 -2.20 0.86
C VAL A 54 0.23 -3.30 0.78
N THR A 55 1.31 -3.07 0.03
CA THR A 55 2.41 -4.04 -0.09
C THR A 55 3.10 -4.24 1.27
N GLY A 56 3.42 -3.18 2.00
CA GLY A 56 3.98 -3.27 3.34
C GLY A 56 3.03 -3.95 4.33
N ALA A 57 1.73 -3.65 4.27
CA ALA A 57 0.73 -4.30 5.12
C ALA A 57 0.59 -5.81 4.84
N LEU A 58 0.78 -6.24 3.59
CA LEU A 58 0.83 -7.66 3.21
C LEU A 58 2.12 -8.34 3.69
N MET A 59 3.25 -7.62 3.65
CA MET A 59 4.55 -8.12 4.12
C MET A 59 4.63 -8.28 5.64
N ASP A 60 3.88 -7.48 6.40
CA ASP A 60 3.78 -7.59 7.86
C ASP A 60 3.26 -8.98 8.29
N GLY A 61 2.48 -9.64 7.44
CA GLY A 61 2.13 -11.06 7.61
C GLY A 61 1.21 -11.33 8.81
N MET A 62 0.44 -10.34 9.27
CA MET A 62 -0.52 -10.50 10.37
C MET A 62 -1.48 -11.66 10.07
N ASP A 63 -1.38 -12.73 10.84
CA ASP A 63 -2.19 -13.94 10.71
C ASP A 63 -3.20 -14.00 11.87
N LEU A 64 -4.46 -13.67 11.56
CA LEU A 64 -5.56 -13.67 12.53
C LEU A 64 -6.72 -14.52 12.01
N GLY A 65 -7.03 -15.59 12.72
CA GLY A 65 -8.18 -16.46 12.45
C GLY A 65 -7.80 -17.75 11.71
N HIS A 66 -8.77 -18.33 10.99
CA HIS A 66 -8.64 -19.60 10.27
C HIS A 66 -9.01 -19.46 8.78
N GLY A 67 -8.81 -18.28 8.18
CA GLY A 67 -9.18 -17.97 6.78
C GLY A 67 -8.41 -16.76 6.23
N ASN A 68 -8.90 -16.11 5.17
CA ASN A 68 -8.25 -14.92 4.59
C ASN A 68 -8.19 -13.78 5.64
N GLY A 69 -7.07 -13.64 6.33
CA GLY A 69 -6.88 -12.70 7.43
C GLY A 69 -6.90 -11.23 6.97
N PRO A 70 -7.15 -10.29 7.89
CA PRO A 70 -7.13 -8.87 7.62
C PRO A 70 -5.70 -8.35 7.41
N LEU A 71 -5.57 -7.17 6.81
CA LEU A 71 -4.31 -6.42 6.78
C LEU A 71 -4.04 -5.74 8.13
N ASN A 72 -2.77 -5.70 8.54
CA ASN A 72 -2.35 -4.82 9.63
C ASN A 72 -2.24 -3.38 9.13
N HIS A 73 -3.25 -2.55 9.39
CA HIS A 73 -3.22 -1.13 9.01
C HIS A 73 -2.18 -0.30 9.77
N CYS A 74 -1.73 -0.78 10.93
CA CYS A 74 -0.81 -0.07 11.81
C CYS A 74 0.66 -0.53 11.65
N TYR A 75 0.97 -1.36 10.64
CA TYR A 75 2.30 -1.97 10.48
C TYR A 75 3.47 -0.96 10.50
N ALA A 76 3.24 0.24 9.98
CA ALA A 76 4.24 1.30 9.92
C ALA A 76 3.97 2.46 10.90
N MET A 77 3.14 2.25 11.93
CA MET A 77 3.05 3.12 13.10
C MET A 77 4.01 2.66 14.22
N GLN A 78 5.28 2.45 13.89
CA GLN A 78 6.30 2.11 14.89
C GLN A 78 6.80 3.39 15.59
N PRO A 79 6.91 3.42 16.93
CA PRO A 79 7.44 4.57 17.64
C PRO A 79 8.87 4.88 17.14
N GLY A 80 9.06 6.08 16.58
CA GLY A 80 10.39 6.61 16.25
C GLY A 80 10.86 6.41 14.81
N LEU A 81 10.09 5.76 13.92
CA LEU A 81 10.41 5.68 12.48
C LEU A 81 9.42 6.48 11.62
N PRO A 82 9.88 7.43 10.78
CA PRO A 82 9.03 8.09 9.82
C PRO A 82 8.57 7.10 8.75
N TRP A 83 7.29 7.20 8.33
CA TRP A 83 6.69 6.35 7.29
C TRP A 83 7.49 6.28 5.97
N LEU A 84 8.27 7.33 5.67
CA LEU A 84 9.18 7.37 4.53
C LEU A 84 10.33 6.35 4.64
N GLU A 85 10.76 5.98 5.84
CA GLU A 85 11.85 5.01 6.03
C GLU A 85 11.39 3.55 5.98
N VAL A 86 10.08 3.31 6.02
CA VAL A 86 9.46 1.97 6.02
C VAL A 86 8.74 1.65 4.70
N SER A 87 8.82 2.53 3.70
CA SER A 87 8.28 2.26 2.37
C SER A 87 9.16 1.24 1.63
N PRO A 88 8.60 0.11 1.15
CA PRO A 88 9.37 -0.92 0.44
C PRO A 88 9.98 -0.45 -0.90
N THR A 89 9.70 0.78 -1.31
CA THR A 89 10.18 1.42 -2.56
C THR A 89 11.22 2.52 -2.35
N LEU A 90 11.64 2.79 -1.10
CA LEU A 90 12.66 3.81 -0.81
C LEU A 90 14.06 3.21 -0.58
N SER A 91 14.26 1.95 -0.96
CA SER A 91 15.55 1.25 -0.94
C SER A 91 16.24 1.14 -2.31
N GLU A 92 15.89 2.00 -3.28
CA GLU A 92 16.61 2.16 -4.57
C GLU A 92 16.96 3.62 -4.84
#